data_AF-A0A9D3S542-F1
#
_entry.id   AF-A0A9D3S542-F1
#
_cell.length_a   1.000
_cell.length_b   1.000
_cell.length_c   1.000
_cell.angle_alpha   90.00
_cell.angle_beta   90.00
_cell.angle_gamma   90.00
#
_symmetry.space_group_name_H-M   'P 1'
#
loop_
_entity.id
_entity.type
_entity.pdbx_description
1 polymer ?
#
loop_
_entity_poly.entity_id
_entity_poly.type
_entity_poly.pdbx_seq_one_letter_code
_entity_poly.pdbx_strand_id
1 'polypeptide(L)'
;MSQNYVVFIEQPLKMDLLKIVTSKLRGKPINDGIYWDPNLETVFHMISKHTGKPVSAKYYVKAMADFHQINAFEQDDFLLLDLLGSDDGGAVNDYLIQNILQIRRVLGPGVASPWAFPV
;
A
#
# COMPACT_ATOMS: atom_id res chain seq x y z
N MET A 1 6.19 -8.62 -7.82
CA MET A 1 5.79 -10.04 -8.02
C MET A 1 7.03 -10.90 -8.20
N SER A 2 7.04 -12.13 -7.68
CA SER A 2 8.16 -13.08 -7.85
C SER A 2 7.87 -14.13 -8.94
N GLN A 3 8.73 -15.14 -9.03
CA GLN A 3 8.57 -16.24 -10.00
C GLN A 3 7.29 -17.04 -9.74
N ASN A 4 7.06 -17.48 -8.51
CA ASN A 4 5.98 -18.38 -8.12
C ASN A 4 4.84 -17.71 -7.35
N TYR A 5 5.02 -16.47 -6.87
CA TYR A 5 4.04 -15.80 -6.01
C TYR A 5 3.66 -14.38 -6.45
N VAL A 6 2.41 -14.03 -6.15
CA VAL A 6 1.91 -12.65 -6.13
C VAL A 6 1.79 -12.22 -4.67
N VAL A 7 2.31 -11.04 -4.34
CA VAL A 7 2.11 -10.42 -3.02
C VAL A 7 1.23 -9.19 -3.20
N PHE A 8 0.02 -9.26 -2.63
CA PHE A 8 -0.90 -8.14 -2.55
C PHE A 8 -0.78 -7.46 -1.18
N ILE A 9 -0.49 -6.17 -1.18
CA ILE A 9 -0.23 -5.38 0.03
C ILE A 9 -1.50 -4.61 0.37
N GLU A 10 -2.19 -5.07 1.40
CA GLU A 10 -3.36 -4.37 1.94
C GLU A 10 -2.90 -3.34 2.98
N GLN A 11 -2.71 -2.11 2.54
CA GLN A 11 -2.35 -0.98 3.39
C GLN A 11 -3.57 -0.34 4.08
N PRO A 12 -3.39 0.43 5.17
CA PRO A 12 -4.47 1.10 5.89
C PRO A 12 -4.93 2.43 5.23
N LEU A 13 -4.71 2.56 3.92
CA LEU A 13 -5.34 3.58 3.07
C LEU A 13 -6.65 2.99 2.51
N LYS A 14 -7.77 3.33 3.17
CA LYS A 14 -9.10 2.74 2.92
C LYS A 14 -9.99 3.66 2.10
N MET A 15 -11.08 3.08 1.61
CA MET A 15 -12.07 3.74 0.75
C MET A 15 -13.47 3.62 1.35
N ASP A 16 -14.13 4.76 1.53
CA ASP A 16 -15.56 4.87 1.79
C ASP A 16 -16.31 4.83 0.44
N LEU A 17 -16.77 3.63 0.09
CA LEU A 17 -17.45 3.39 -1.18
C LEU A 17 -18.74 4.21 -1.34
N LEU A 18 -19.46 4.48 -0.25
CA LEU A 18 -20.69 5.26 -0.31
C LEU A 18 -20.35 6.71 -0.65
N LYS A 19 -19.31 7.29 -0.03
CA LYS A 19 -18.83 8.63 -0.38
C LYS A 19 -18.35 8.72 -1.83
N ILE A 20 -17.66 7.68 -2.33
CA ILE A 20 -17.16 7.62 -3.71
C ILE A 20 -18.33 7.54 -4.70
N VAL A 21 -19.27 6.61 -4.52
CA VAL A 21 -20.40 6.39 -5.44
C VAL A 21 -21.34 7.60 -5.45
N THR A 22 -21.50 8.30 -4.33
CA THR A 22 -22.33 9.51 -4.22
C THR A 22 -21.58 10.82 -4.49
N SER A 23 -20.29 10.77 -4.84
CA SER A 23 -19.40 11.94 -5.00
C SER A 23 -19.98 13.00 -5.95
N LYS A 24 -20.46 12.57 -7.12
CA LYS A 24 -21.08 13.44 -8.12
C LYS A 24 -22.35 14.14 -7.62
N LEU A 25 -23.20 13.41 -6.88
CA LEU A 25 -24.43 13.97 -6.29
C LEU A 25 -24.11 14.96 -5.17
N ARG A 26 -23.05 14.71 -4.40
CA ARG A 26 -22.59 15.56 -3.30
C ARG A 26 -21.72 16.74 -3.75
N GLY A 27 -21.34 16.80 -5.03
CA GLY A 27 -20.37 17.79 -5.54
C GLY A 27 -19.00 17.66 -4.87
N LYS A 28 -18.59 16.44 -4.51
CA LYS A 28 -17.32 16.15 -3.82
C LYS A 28 -16.36 15.39 -4.75
N PRO A 29 -15.04 15.58 -4.62
CA PRO A 29 -14.06 14.79 -5.34
C PRO A 29 -14.02 13.34 -4.81
N ILE A 30 -13.56 12.38 -5.62
CA ILE A 30 -13.40 10.97 -5.23
C ILE A 30 -12.47 10.83 -4.01
N ASN A 31 -11.44 11.67 -3.92
CA ASN A 31 -10.49 11.67 -2.79
C ASN A 31 -11.16 11.98 -1.43
N ASP A 32 -12.36 12.58 -1.39
CA ASP A 32 -13.16 12.75 -0.14
C ASP A 32 -13.56 11.40 0.49
N GLY A 33 -13.56 10.33 -0.30
CA GLY A 33 -13.82 8.96 0.14
C GLY A 33 -12.56 8.16 0.47
N ILE A 34 -11.35 8.69 0.27
CA ILE A 34 -10.10 7.98 0.60
C ILE A 34 -9.60 8.48 1.95
N TYR A 35 -9.26 7.58 2.87
CA TYR A 35 -8.80 7.96 4.20
C TYR A 35 -7.74 6.99 4.74
N TRP A 36 -6.90 7.50 5.63
CA TRP A 36 -5.90 6.72 6.35
C TRP A 36 -6.43 6.32 7.73
N ASP A 37 -6.34 5.05 8.09
CA ASP A 37 -6.69 4.54 9.43
C ASP A 37 -5.46 3.95 10.14
N PRO A 38 -4.75 4.72 10.98
CA PRO A 38 -3.51 4.28 11.62
C PRO A 38 -3.72 3.14 12.64
N ASN A 39 -4.97 2.79 12.98
CA ASN A 39 -5.28 1.69 13.90
C ASN A 39 -5.27 0.32 13.21
N LEU A 40 -5.19 0.29 11.87
CA LEU A 40 -5.12 -0.92 11.09
C LEU A 40 -3.67 -1.26 10.73
N GLU A 41 -3.38 -2.57 10.65
CA GLU A 41 -2.10 -3.09 10.20
C GLU A 41 -2.02 -3.12 8.67
N THR A 42 -0.80 -3.13 8.13
CA THR A 42 -0.57 -3.50 6.73
C THR A 42 -0.45 -5.02 6.63
N VAL A 43 -1.22 -5.63 5.72
CA VAL A 43 -1.29 -7.08 5.57
C VAL A 43 -0.71 -7.50 4.21
N PHE A 44 0.22 -8.45 4.23
CA PHE A 44 0.75 -9.07 3.02
C PHE A 44 -0.02 -10.35 2.72
N HIS A 45 -0.78 -10.32 1.64
CA HIS A 45 -1.50 -11.47 1.11
C HIS A 45 -0.63 -12.12 0.04
N MET A 46 -0.19 -13.34 0.30
CA MET A 46 0.61 -14.10 -0.66
C MET A 46 -0.26 -15.13 -1.39
N ILE A 47 -0.16 -15.16 -2.71
CA ILE A 47 -0.95 -16.02 -3.59
C ILE A 47 -0.01 -16.82 -4.49
N SER A 48 -0.17 -18.14 -4.50
CA SER A 48 0.57 -19.02 -5.40
C SER A 48 0.08 -18.83 -6.84
N LYS A 49 0.97 -18.50 -7.77
CA LYS A 49 0.66 -18.35 -9.20
C LYS A 49 0.27 -19.68 -9.85
N HIS A 50 0.74 -20.80 -9.30
CA HIS A 50 0.45 -22.14 -9.81
C HIS A 50 -0.97 -22.58 -9.49
N THR A 51 -1.47 -22.22 -8.31
CA THR A 51 -2.79 -22.70 -7.83
C THR A 51 -3.86 -21.62 -7.83
N GLY A 52 -3.48 -20.34 -7.89
CA GLY A 52 -4.38 -19.20 -7.71
C GLY A 52 -4.91 -19.07 -6.28
N LYS A 53 -4.40 -19.85 -5.33
CA LYS A 53 -4.87 -19.86 -3.94
C LYS A 53 -3.95 -19.06 -3.02
N PRO A 54 -4.50 -18.43 -1.98
CA PRO A 54 -3.68 -17.82 -0.92
C PRO A 54 -2.83 -18.88 -0.21
N VAL A 55 -1.60 -18.50 0.13
CA VAL A 55 -0.78 -19.22 1.11
C VAL A 55 -1.49 -19.11 2.47
N SER A 56 -1.41 -20.15 3.30
CA SER A 56 -2.11 -20.17 4.60
C SER A 56 -1.61 -19.11 5.57
N ALA A 57 -0.34 -18.73 5.46
CA ALA A 57 0.28 -17.70 6.28
C ALA A 57 -0.20 -16.30 5.87
N LYS A 58 -0.47 -15.47 6.87
CA LYS A 58 -0.71 -14.03 6.72
C LYS A 58 0.37 -13.29 7.49
N TYR A 59 0.93 -12.26 6.88
CA TYR A 59 1.99 -11.46 7.50
C TYR A 59 1.45 -10.07 7.78
N TYR A 60 1.61 -9.64 9.03
CA TYR A 60 1.09 -8.39 9.55
C TYR A 60 2.27 -7.51 9.98
N VAL A 61 2.20 -6.24 9.60
CA VAL A 61 3.19 -5.24 10.00
C VAL A 61 2.48 -3.98 10.45
N LYS A 62 3.21 -3.12 11.17
CA LYS A 62 2.73 -1.80 11.56
C LYS A 62 2.19 -1.05 10.33
N ALA A 63 1.16 -0.23 10.54
CA ALA A 63 0.57 0.65 9.53
C ALA A 63 1.66 1.32 8.68
N MET A 64 1.63 1.03 7.37
CA MET A 64 2.59 1.55 6.39
C MET A 64 1.86 1.78 5.07
N ALA A 65 2.05 2.95 4.47
CA ALA A 65 1.63 3.21 3.10
C ALA A 65 2.75 2.82 2.13
N ASP A 66 2.36 2.25 0.99
CA ASP A 66 3.25 2.00 -0.15
C ASP A 66 2.49 2.35 -1.43
N PHE A 67 3.21 2.94 -2.39
CA PHE A 67 2.68 3.22 -3.72
C PHE A 67 3.46 2.48 -4.81
N HIS A 68 4.70 2.08 -4.53
CA HIS A 68 5.61 1.52 -5.53
C HIS A 68 6.43 0.38 -4.91
N GLN A 69 6.10 -0.84 -5.30
CA GLN A 69 6.96 -1.99 -5.09
C GLN A 69 8.23 -1.84 -5.94
N ILE A 70 9.40 -2.08 -5.35
CA ILE A 70 10.70 -1.98 -6.04
C ILE A 70 10.99 -3.30 -6.76
N ASN A 71 11.03 -4.41 -6.02
CA ASN A 71 11.32 -5.73 -6.57
C ASN A 71 10.71 -6.84 -5.69
N ALA A 72 10.53 -8.04 -6.25
CA ALA A 72 10.24 -9.23 -5.47
C ALA A 72 10.84 -10.48 -6.12
N PHE A 73 11.53 -11.30 -5.35
CA PHE A 73 12.15 -12.53 -5.83
C PHE A 73 12.18 -13.59 -4.73
N GLU A 74 12.37 -14.84 -5.12
CA GLU A 74 12.50 -15.96 -4.18
C GLU A 74 13.97 -16.33 -4.06
N GLN A 75 14.42 -16.56 -2.83
CA GLN A 75 15.75 -17.04 -2.53
C GLN A 75 15.66 -17.95 -1.30
N ASP A 76 16.19 -19.16 -1.43
CA ASP A 76 16.01 -20.24 -0.45
C ASP A 76 14.51 -20.47 -0.17
N ASP A 77 14.14 -20.65 1.10
CA ASP A 77 12.74 -20.82 1.54
C ASP A 77 12.05 -19.47 1.84
N PHE A 78 12.49 -18.38 1.20
CA PHE A 78 11.96 -17.03 1.43
C PHE A 78 11.60 -16.31 0.12
N LEU A 79 10.51 -15.55 0.17
CA LEU A 79 10.20 -14.47 -0.76
C LEU A 79 10.72 -13.16 -0.18
N LEU A 80 11.63 -12.54 -0.92
CA LEU A 80 12.17 -11.22 -0.65
C LEU A 80 11.38 -10.17 -1.42
N LEU A 81 10.97 -9.10 -0.76
CA LEU A 81 10.15 -8.01 -1.29
C LEU A 81 10.74 -6.66 -0.89
N ASP A 82 11.17 -5.89 -1.87
CA ASP A 82 11.69 -4.54 -1.68
C ASP A 82 10.57 -3.51 -1.89
N LEU A 83 10.33 -2.66 -0.90
CA LEU A 83 9.24 -1.68 -0.91
C LEU A 83 9.73 -0.28 -0.59
N LEU A 84 9.04 0.72 -1.13
CA LEU A 84 9.19 2.11 -0.74
C LEU A 84 8.06 2.49 0.24
N GLY A 85 8.30 2.27 1.53
CA GLY A 85 7.31 2.48 2.58
C GLY A 85 7.30 3.90 3.17
N SER A 86 6.14 4.33 3.66
CA SER A 86 5.94 5.50 4.52
C SER A 86 5.17 5.09 5.78
N ASP A 87 5.47 5.75 6.90
CA ASP A 87 4.78 5.52 8.19
C ASP A 87 3.35 6.07 8.24
N ASP A 88 2.94 6.85 7.23
CA ASP A 88 1.61 7.44 7.13
C ASP A 88 1.06 7.50 5.69
N GLY A 89 -0.24 7.80 5.57
CA GLY A 89 -0.94 8.01 4.30
C GLY A 89 -0.96 9.46 3.81
N GLY A 90 -0.12 10.34 4.36
CA GLY A 90 -0.12 11.78 4.08
C GLY A 90 0.22 12.12 2.62
N ALA A 91 1.01 11.26 1.96
CA ALA A 91 1.44 11.44 0.58
C ALA A 91 0.28 11.69 -0.40
N VAL A 92 -0.90 11.07 -0.18
CA VAL A 92 -2.09 11.28 -1.05
C VAL A 92 -2.50 12.75 -1.10
N ASN A 93 -2.38 13.46 0.04
CA ASN A 93 -2.70 14.88 0.11
C ASN A 93 -1.58 15.74 -0.48
N ASP A 94 -0.32 15.34 -0.35
CA ASP A 94 0.81 16.10 -0.89
C ASP A 94 0.73 16.25 -2.42
N TYR A 95 0.17 15.26 -3.11
CA TYR A 95 -0.03 15.28 -4.56
C TYR A 95 -1.24 16.10 -5.05
N LEU A 96 -1.96 16.79 -4.16
CA LEU A 96 -3.00 17.73 -4.58
C LEU A 96 -2.36 18.97 -5.23
N ILE A 97 -2.92 19.42 -6.37
CA ILE A 97 -2.34 20.54 -7.15
C ILE A 97 -2.11 21.78 -6.29
N GLN A 98 -3.07 22.14 -5.44
CA GLN A 98 -2.95 23.28 -4.52
C GLN A 98 -1.79 23.13 -3.53
N ASN A 99 -1.47 21.90 -3.12
CA ASN A 99 -0.37 21.62 -2.22
C ASN A 99 0.95 21.64 -2.98
N ILE A 100 1.01 21.04 -4.17
CA ILE A 100 2.18 21.05 -5.07
C ILE A 100 2.60 22.48 -5.42
N LEU A 101 1.64 23.34 -5.79
CA LEU A 101 1.91 24.73 -6.17
C LEU A 101 2.33 25.61 -4.98
N GLN A 102 2.10 25.15 -3.75
CA GLN A 102 2.48 25.84 -2.51
C GLN A 102 3.78 25.31 -1.92
N ILE A 103 4.45 24.32 -2.54
CA ILE A 103 5.58 23.61 -1.92
C ILE A 103 6.70 24.58 -1.51
N ARG A 104 6.79 24.79 -0.20
CA ARG A 104 8.01 25.09 0.56
C ARG A 104 8.38 23.93 1.51
N ARG A 105 7.68 22.79 1.44
CA ARG A 105 7.86 21.63 2.33
C ARG A 105 8.59 20.51 1.60
N VAL A 106 9.61 19.95 2.23
CA VAL A 106 10.26 18.71 1.79
C VAL A 106 9.21 17.60 1.89
N LEU A 107 8.93 16.90 0.77
CA LEU A 107 8.12 15.69 0.78
C LEU A 107 8.82 14.65 1.67
N GLY A 108 8.09 14.04 2.60
CA GLY A 108 8.66 13.06 3.53
C GLY A 108 9.36 11.93 2.77
N PRO A 109 10.56 11.49 3.18
CA PRO A 109 11.27 10.43 2.47
C PRO A 109 10.53 9.10 2.63
N GLY A 110 10.15 8.48 1.52
CA GLY A 110 9.86 7.05 1.52
C GLY A 110 11.14 6.27 1.83
N VAL A 111 11.06 5.26 2.68
CA VAL A 111 12.21 4.43 3.07
C VAL A 111 12.16 3.13 2.27
N ALA A 112 13.22 2.86 1.52
CA ALA A 112 13.41 1.56 0.88
C ALA A 112 13.73 0.52 1.95
N SER A 113 12.95 -0.55 2.05
CA SER A 113 13.16 -1.61 3.04
C SER A 113 12.94 -3.00 2.44
N PRO A 114 13.89 -3.94 2.63
CA PRO A 114 13.70 -5.33 2.23
C PRO A 114 12.84 -6.07 3.26
N TRP A 115 11.93 -6.90 2.78
CA TRP A 115 11.05 -7.77 3.57
C TRP A 115 11.25 -9.22 3.17
N ALA A 116 11.31 -10.13 4.14
CA ALA A 116 11.47 -11.57 3.90
C ALA A 116 10.28 -12.35 4.45
N PHE A 117 9.64 -13.16 3.60
CA PHE A 117 8.49 -13.99 3.94
C PHE A 117 8.81 -15.45 3.69
N PRO A 118 8.67 -16.35 4.66
CA PRO A 118 8.82 -17.79 4.42
C PRO A 118 7.83 -18.28 3.35
N VAL A 119 8.28 -19.10 2.39
CA VAL A 119 7.45 -19.64 1.29
C VAL A 119 7.54 -21.15 1.11
#